data_AF-A0A9D6UYP6-F1
#
_entry.id   AF-A0A9D6UYP6-F1
#
_cell.length_a   1.000
_cell.length_b   1.000
_cell.length_c   1.000
_cell.angle_alpha   90.00
_cell.angle_beta   90.00
_cell.angle_gamma   90.00
#
_symmetry.space_group_name_H-M   'P 1'
#
loop_
_entity.id
_entity.type
_entity.pdbx_description
1 polymer ?
#
loop_
_entity_poly.entity_id
_entity_poly.type
_entity_poly.pdbx_seq_one_letter_code
_entity_poly.pdbx_strand_id
1 'polypeptide(L)'
;MMCKEDRQVEKDIPDPFGIKVRPLGLPYKTKPEIGLELISMTHSWLRQGERLRVVADLGYCCETILKGRPEDVYVTGRIRMDASFFAPVQTPAIRRRGRPRKRGCRPPTPAAMLQGPNLKWSEIRAFCYEKEIRLMVHQFTALWYHSAGHEAVSIVLCHD
;
A
#
# COMPACT_ATOMS: atom_id res chain seq x y z
N MET A 1 1.25 5.69 49.32
CA MET A 1 2.28 6.72 49.49
C MET A 1 3.55 6.15 48.86
N MET A 2 3.87 6.50 47.62
CA MET A 2 4.49 7.76 47.14
C MET A 2 5.99 7.76 47.51
N CYS A 3 6.97 8.04 46.64
CA CYS A 3 7.08 8.75 45.35
C CYS A 3 8.23 8.06 44.56
N LYS A 4 8.24 7.97 43.23
CA LYS A 4 8.49 9.01 42.21
C LYS A 4 9.91 9.60 42.17
N GLU A 5 10.83 9.28 43.06
CA GLU A 5 12.16 9.93 43.04
C GLU A 5 13.04 9.52 41.84
N ASP A 6 13.04 8.25 41.41
CA ASP A 6 14.12 7.79 40.51
C ASP A 6 13.95 8.15 39.03
N ARG A 7 12.77 8.66 38.63
CA ARG A 7 12.49 9.08 37.24
C ARG A 7 12.75 10.57 37.00
N GLN A 8 13.41 11.25 37.94
CA GLN A 8 13.81 12.65 37.83
C GLN A 8 15.12 12.83 37.05
N VAL A 9 15.96 11.81 36.91
CA VAL A 9 17.37 12.04 36.52
C VAL A 9 17.59 12.19 35.00
N GLU A 10 16.72 11.67 34.14
CA GLU A 10 16.94 11.65 32.68
C GLU A 10 16.28 12.82 31.92
N LYS A 11 15.50 13.66 32.61
CA LYS A 11 14.82 14.82 31.99
C LYS A 11 15.63 16.11 32.00
N ASP A 12 16.77 16.12 32.68
CA ASP A 12 17.58 17.30 32.94
C ASP A 12 18.94 17.25 32.22
N ILE A 13 18.97 16.80 30.97
CA ILE A 13 20.08 17.17 30.08
C ILE A 13 19.72 18.53 29.49
N PRO A 14 20.26 19.65 30.00
CA PRO A 14 19.96 20.97 29.45
C PRO A 14 20.51 21.03 28.02
N ASP A 15 19.63 21.37 27.06
CA ASP A 15 20.07 21.82 25.75
C ASP A 15 21.00 23.03 25.96
N PRO A 16 22.30 22.93 25.64
CA PRO A 16 23.30 23.94 25.97
C PRO A 16 23.05 25.30 25.29
N PHE A 17 22.04 25.40 24.41
CA PHE A 17 21.72 26.62 23.70
C PHE A 17 20.39 27.28 24.11
N GLY A 18 19.60 26.66 25.00
CA GLY A 18 18.31 27.25 25.44
C GLY A 18 17.35 27.58 24.30
N ILE A 19 17.53 26.95 23.13
CA ILE A 19 16.75 27.26 21.94
C ILE A 19 15.41 26.57 22.12
N LYS A 20 14.37 27.33 22.45
CA LYS A 20 12.99 26.88 22.22
C LYS A 20 12.81 26.73 20.71
N VAL A 21 13.12 25.56 20.17
CA VAL A 21 12.77 25.19 18.80
C VAL A 21 11.26 25.07 18.76
N ARG A 22 10.58 26.18 18.45
CA ARG A 22 9.25 26.11 17.87
C ARG A 22 9.51 25.77 16.42
N PRO A 23 9.27 24.51 15.96
CA PRO A 23 9.34 24.25 14.53
C PRO A 23 8.43 25.30 13.87
N LEU A 24 8.97 26.02 12.87
CA LEU A 24 8.14 26.88 12.03
C LEU A 24 6.88 26.07 11.69
N GLY A 25 5.70 26.64 11.92
CA GLY A 25 4.40 25.97 11.88
C GLY A 25 4.04 25.50 10.48
N LEU A 26 4.81 24.57 9.93
CA LEU A 26 4.50 23.88 8.70
C LEU A 26 3.20 23.10 8.93
N PRO A 27 2.30 23.08 7.94
CA PRO A 27 1.08 22.29 8.04
C PRO A 27 1.44 20.84 8.34
N TYR A 28 0.75 20.25 9.31
CA TYR A 28 0.92 18.85 9.66
C TYR A 28 0.66 17.97 8.43
N LYS A 29 1.57 17.04 8.17
CA LYS A 29 1.43 15.99 7.16
C LYS A 29 1.41 14.63 7.84
N THR A 30 0.48 13.80 7.41
CA THR A 30 0.40 12.40 7.79
C THR A 30 1.62 11.62 7.25
N LYS A 31 1.91 10.46 7.85
CA LYS A 31 3.02 9.61 7.41
C LYS A 31 2.91 9.21 5.92
N PRO A 32 1.72 8.83 5.38
CA PRO A 32 1.60 8.53 3.96
C PRO A 32 1.83 9.73 3.04
N GLU A 33 1.47 10.95 3.47
CA GLU A 33 1.74 12.17 2.70
C GLU A 33 3.24 12.44 2.61
N ILE A 34 3.96 12.32 3.73
CA ILE A 34 5.43 12.43 3.74
C ILE A 34 6.05 11.30 2.89
N GLY A 35 5.51 10.08 2.97
CA GLY A 35 5.95 8.96 2.13
C GLY A 35 5.75 9.23 0.65
N LEU A 36 4.62 9.82 0.27
CA LEU A 36 4.36 10.22 -1.11
C LEU A 36 5.32 11.33 -1.58
N GLU A 37 5.65 12.28 -0.72
CA GLU A 37 6.65 13.32 -1.04
C GLU A 37 8.04 12.72 -1.27
N LEU A 38 8.44 11.75 -0.45
CA LEU A 38 9.69 11.02 -0.63
C LEU A 38 9.71 10.27 -1.98
N ILE A 39 8.60 9.62 -2.34
CA ILE A 39 8.46 8.93 -3.62
C ILE A 39 8.56 9.92 -4.79
N SER A 40 7.83 11.03 -4.73
CA SER A 40 7.83 12.05 -5.77
C SER A 40 9.20 12.73 -5.93
N MET A 41 9.88 13.01 -4.82
CA MET A 41 11.24 13.56 -4.82
C MET A 41 12.24 12.57 -5.41
N THR A 42 12.13 11.28 -5.07
CA THR A 42 13.00 10.25 -5.66
C THR A 42 12.75 10.09 -7.16
N HIS A 43 11.47 10.11 -7.57
CA HIS A 43 11.07 10.03 -8.97
C HIS A 43 11.59 11.22 -9.79
N SER A 44 11.70 12.43 -9.23
CA SER A 44 12.20 13.60 -9.95
C SER A 44 13.69 13.52 -10.32
N TRP A 45 14.44 12.61 -9.69
CA TRP A 45 15.84 12.34 -10.03
C TRP A 45 15.99 11.35 -11.20
N LEU A 46 14.90 10.70 -11.60
CA LEU A 46 14.92 9.72 -12.69
C LEU A 46 14.89 10.39 -14.06
N ARG A 47 15.48 9.72 -15.05
CA ARG A 47 15.45 10.17 -16.45
C ARG A 47 14.11 9.81 -17.07
N GLN A 48 13.72 10.54 -18.12
CA GLN A 48 12.50 10.24 -18.86
C GLN A 48 12.52 8.79 -19.39
N GLY A 49 11.47 8.03 -19.09
CA GLY A 49 11.31 6.63 -19.46
C GLY A 49 11.83 5.62 -18.43
N GLU A 50 12.52 6.07 -17.38
CA GLU A 50 12.84 5.21 -16.23
C GLU A 50 11.61 5.00 -15.34
N ARG A 51 11.55 3.85 -14.67
CA ARG A 51 10.41 3.45 -13.83
C ARG A 51 10.86 3.24 -12.40
N LEU A 52 10.12 3.78 -11.44
CA LEU A 52 10.37 3.57 -10.02
C LEU A 52 9.50 2.43 -9.50
N ARG A 53 10.11 1.42 -8.87
CA ARG A 53 9.38 0.35 -8.17
C ARG A 53 9.56 0.52 -6.67
N VAL A 54 8.45 0.74 -5.96
CA VAL A 54 8.44 0.96 -4.51
C VAL A 54 7.85 -0.27 -3.85
N VAL A 55 8.58 -0.82 -2.86
CA VAL A 55 8.06 -1.85 -1.98
C VAL A 55 7.61 -1.20 -0.68
N ALA A 56 6.33 -1.33 -0.35
CA ALA A 56 5.69 -0.67 0.78
C ALA A 56 5.10 -1.68 1.77
N ASP A 57 5.11 -1.32 3.05
CA ASP A 57 4.36 -2.05 4.06
C ASP A 57 2.85 -1.73 3.98
N LEU A 58 2.06 -2.38 4.84
CA LEU A 58 0.61 -2.23 4.87
C LEU A 58 0.16 -0.80 5.24
N GLY A 59 0.94 -0.06 6.03
CA GLY A 59 0.63 1.32 6.42
C GLY A 59 0.81 2.32 5.28
N TYR A 60 1.64 1.98 4.30
CA TYR A 60 1.89 2.79 3.10
C TYR A 60 1.13 2.27 1.86
N CYS A 61 0.56 1.06 1.87
CA CYS A 61 -0.38 0.58 0.84
C CYS A 61 -1.79 1.19 1.00
N CYS A 62 -1.88 2.51 0.94
CA CYS A 62 -3.11 3.28 1.19
C CYS A 62 -3.49 4.18 0.02
N GLU A 63 -4.67 4.82 0.13
CA GLU A 63 -5.20 5.72 -0.89
C GLU A 63 -4.23 6.84 -1.27
N THR A 64 -3.61 7.48 -0.28
CA THR A 64 -2.69 8.60 -0.50
C THR A 64 -1.56 8.23 -1.44
N ILE A 65 -0.90 7.10 -1.20
CA ILE A 65 0.24 6.68 -2.03
C ILE A 65 -0.22 6.08 -3.35
N LEU A 66 -1.22 5.20 -3.33
CA LEU A 66 -1.65 4.53 -4.55
C LEU A 66 -2.25 5.52 -5.56
N LYS A 67 -3.06 6.49 -5.13
CA LYS A 67 -3.65 7.47 -6.06
C LYS A 67 -2.77 8.67 -6.31
N GLY A 68 -1.89 9.01 -5.37
CA GLY A 68 -1.05 10.21 -5.45
C GLY A 68 0.28 10.02 -6.16
N ARG A 69 0.72 8.77 -6.38
CA ARG A 69 2.01 8.48 -7.02
C ARG A 69 2.07 8.99 -8.47
N PRO A 70 3.26 9.39 -8.96
CA PRO A 70 3.48 9.67 -10.39
C PRO A 70 3.20 8.44 -11.28
N GLU A 71 2.89 8.66 -12.56
CA GLU A 71 2.47 7.60 -13.50
C GLU A 71 3.49 6.47 -13.68
N ASP A 72 4.80 6.79 -13.68
CA ASP A 72 5.88 5.81 -13.84
C ASP A 72 6.34 5.16 -12.51
N VAL A 73 5.55 5.32 -11.44
CA VAL A 73 5.80 4.69 -10.14
C VAL A 73 4.87 3.48 -9.94
N TYR A 74 5.47 2.32 -9.65
CA TYR A 74 4.77 1.08 -9.36
C TYR A 74 4.95 0.69 -7.91
N VAL A 75 3.85 0.50 -7.18
CA VAL A 75 3.88 0.14 -5.76
C VAL A 75 3.53 -1.34 -5.61
N THR A 76 4.42 -2.09 -4.97
CA THR A 76 4.19 -3.47 -4.52
C THR A 76 4.15 -3.47 -3.01
N GLY A 77 3.20 -4.18 -2.40
CA GLY A 77 3.16 -4.26 -0.96
C GLY A 77 2.07 -5.18 -0.46
N ARG A 78 1.81 -5.11 0.84
CA ARG A 78 0.86 -6.00 1.50
C ARG A 78 -0.56 -5.46 1.39
N ILE A 79 -1.51 -6.38 1.24
CA ILE A 79 -2.94 -6.09 1.30
C ILE A 79 -3.55 -6.71 2.54
N ARG A 80 -4.60 -6.08 3.06
CA ARG A 80 -5.36 -6.65 4.18
C ARG A 80 -6.14 -7.88 3.71
N MET A 81 -6.24 -8.89 4.56
CA MET A 81 -7.00 -10.11 4.26
C MET A 81 -8.52 -9.89 4.17
N ASP A 82 -9.02 -8.79 4.72
CA ASP A 82 -10.41 -8.32 4.65
C ASP A 82 -10.65 -7.33 3.50
N ALA A 83 -9.66 -7.13 2.61
CA ALA A 83 -9.77 -6.17 1.52
C ALA A 83 -10.95 -6.47 0.58
N SER A 84 -11.60 -5.40 0.16
CA SER A 84 -12.76 -5.44 -0.71
C SER A 84 -12.36 -5.10 -2.14
N PHE A 85 -12.43 -6.09 -3.02
CA PHE A 85 -12.15 -5.91 -4.45
C PHE A 85 -13.43 -5.88 -5.28
N PHE A 86 -13.28 -5.43 -6.52
CA PHE A 86 -14.32 -5.47 -7.53
C PHE A 86 -13.71 -5.89 -8.87
N ALA A 87 -14.46 -6.64 -9.68
CA ALA A 87 -14.04 -6.88 -11.05
C ALA A 87 -13.96 -5.56 -11.83
N PRO A 88 -13.02 -5.42 -12.77
CA PRO A 88 -13.01 -4.32 -13.73
C PRO A 88 -14.37 -4.23 -14.45
N VAL A 89 -14.84 -3.01 -14.71
CA VAL A 89 -16.07 -2.82 -15.50
C VAL A 89 -15.74 -3.11 -16.95
N GLN A 90 -16.38 -4.12 -17.52
CA GLN A 90 -16.37 -4.32 -18.96
C GLN A 90 -17.21 -3.23 -19.62
N THR A 91 -16.69 -2.59 -20.68
CA THR A 91 -17.47 -1.65 -21.49
C THR A 91 -18.72 -2.36 -21.97
N PRO A 92 -19.93 -1.90 -21.60
CA PRO A 92 -21.14 -2.60 -21.97
C PRO A 92 -21.36 -2.50 -23.48
N ALA A 93 -21.67 -3.63 -24.13
CA ALA A 93 -21.97 -3.68 -25.56
C ALA A 93 -23.16 -2.79 -25.97
N ILE A 94 -24.06 -2.51 -25.01
CA ILE A 94 -25.23 -1.64 -25.20
C ILE A 94 -25.21 -0.55 -24.13
N ARG A 95 -25.33 0.71 -24.54
CA ARG A 95 -25.50 1.84 -23.61
C ARG A 95 -26.83 1.67 -22.87
N ARG A 96 -26.75 1.47 -21.55
CA ARG A 96 -27.92 1.43 -20.67
C ARG A 96 -28.24 2.86 -20.22
N ARG A 97 -29.53 3.18 -20.07
CA ARG A 97 -29.98 4.46 -19.52
C ARG A 97 -29.51 4.59 -18.06
N GLY A 98 -28.96 5.75 -17.71
CA GLY A 98 -28.44 6.04 -16.36
C GLY A 98 -26.91 6.12 -16.29
N ARG A 99 -26.39 6.42 -15.09
CA ARG A 99 -24.95 6.55 -14.87
C ARG A 99 -24.25 5.20 -15.11
N PRO A 100 -23.19 5.13 -15.94
CA PRO A 100 -22.42 3.90 -16.13
C PRO A 100 -21.93 3.33 -14.80
N ARG A 101 -21.94 2.00 -14.68
CA ARG A 101 -21.39 1.32 -13.52
C ARG A 101 -19.89 1.61 -13.42
N LYS A 102 -19.44 1.87 -12.19
CA LYS A 102 -18.02 2.15 -11.88
C LYS A 102 -17.22 0.92 -11.43
N ARG A 103 -17.92 -0.16 -11.05
CA ARG A 103 -17.37 -1.40 -10.50
C ARG A 103 -18.15 -2.60 -11.00
N GLY A 104 -17.46 -3.70 -11.26
CA GLY A 104 -18.07 -5.00 -11.59
C GLY A 104 -18.54 -5.76 -10.36
N CYS A 105 -18.67 -7.08 -10.49
CA CYS A 105 -19.03 -7.96 -9.38
C CYS A 105 -17.96 -7.91 -8.28
N ARG A 106 -18.37 -8.13 -7.03
CA ARG A 106 -17.46 -8.18 -5.89
C ARG A 106 -17.01 -9.63 -5.68
N PRO A 107 -15.74 -9.99 -5.92
CA PRO A 107 -15.24 -11.31 -5.55
C PRO A 107 -15.16 -11.48 -4.02
N PRO A 108 -14.96 -12.72 -3.53
CA PRO A 108 -14.70 -12.97 -2.12
C PRO A 108 -13.48 -12.18 -1.59
N THR A 109 -13.41 -11.99 -0.28
CA THR A 109 -12.21 -11.40 0.36
C THR A 109 -11.02 -12.35 0.25
N PRO A 110 -9.77 -11.88 0.32
CA PRO A 110 -8.59 -12.75 0.37
C PRO A 110 -8.71 -13.86 1.42
N ALA A 111 -9.17 -13.52 2.63
CA ALA A 111 -9.41 -14.51 3.68
C ALA A 111 -10.38 -15.62 3.24
N ALA A 112 -11.49 -15.26 2.59
CA ALA A 112 -12.46 -16.23 2.10
C ALA A 112 -11.95 -17.03 0.90
N MET A 113 -11.15 -16.40 0.01
CA MET A 113 -10.51 -17.08 -1.13
C MET A 113 -9.55 -18.17 -0.66
N LEU A 114 -8.73 -17.87 0.35
CA LEU A 114 -7.75 -18.81 0.90
C LEU A 114 -8.39 -20.02 1.57
N GLN A 115 -9.61 -19.88 2.10
CA GLN A 115 -10.38 -20.98 2.69
C GLN A 115 -11.23 -21.75 1.66
N GLY A 116 -11.30 -21.26 0.42
CA GLY A 116 -12.16 -21.83 -0.61
C GLY A 116 -11.51 -23.03 -1.31
N PRO A 117 -12.26 -24.11 -1.59
CA PRO A 117 -11.70 -25.32 -2.22
C PRO A 117 -11.36 -25.12 -3.71
N ASN A 118 -11.85 -24.05 -4.33
CA ASN A 118 -11.82 -23.86 -5.79
C ASN A 118 -10.70 -22.92 -6.27
N LEU A 119 -9.81 -22.48 -5.37
CA LEU A 119 -8.72 -21.59 -5.77
C LEU A 119 -7.66 -22.36 -6.55
N LYS A 120 -7.42 -21.95 -7.80
CA LYS A 120 -6.40 -22.58 -8.65
C LYS A 120 -5.03 -22.04 -8.28
N TRP A 121 -4.24 -22.89 -7.65
CA TRP A 121 -2.86 -22.59 -7.29
C TRP A 121 -1.89 -22.92 -8.43
N SER A 122 -0.86 -22.11 -8.58
CA SER A 122 0.28 -22.36 -9.46
C SER A 122 1.54 -22.41 -8.61
N GLU A 123 2.36 -23.44 -8.78
CA GLU A 123 3.66 -23.49 -8.11
C GLU A 123 4.64 -22.54 -8.82
N ILE A 124 5.33 -21.72 -8.05
CA ILE A 124 6.47 -20.93 -8.52
C ILE A 124 7.69 -21.22 -7.66
N ARG A 125 8.87 -21.01 -8.24
CA ARG A 125 10.15 -21.04 -7.54
C ARG A 125 10.64 -19.61 -7.37
N ALA A 126 10.95 -19.24 -6.13
CA ALA A 126 11.43 -17.90 -5.79
C ALA A 126 12.71 -18.01 -4.96
N PHE A 127 13.60 -17.03 -5.10
CA PHE A 127 14.77 -16.90 -4.24
C PHE A 127 14.42 -15.98 -3.07
N CYS A 128 14.53 -16.50 -1.85
CA CYS A 128 14.34 -15.75 -0.62
C CYS A 128 15.57 -15.99 0.27
N TYR A 129 16.31 -14.93 0.59
CA TYR A 129 17.54 -15.01 1.39
C TYR A 129 18.51 -16.09 0.90
N GLU A 130 18.81 -16.07 -0.41
CA GLU A 130 19.71 -17.03 -1.08
C GLU A 130 19.23 -18.49 -1.08
N LYS A 131 18.01 -18.76 -0.62
CA LYS A 131 17.38 -20.08 -0.67
C LYS A 131 16.30 -20.11 -1.73
N GLU A 132 16.30 -21.16 -2.55
CA GLU A 132 15.18 -21.44 -3.45
C GLU A 132 14.02 -22.01 -2.62
N ILE A 133 12.89 -21.32 -2.64
CA ILE A 133 11.65 -21.75 -2.00
C ILE A 133 10.59 -22.02 -3.07
N ARG A 134 9.73 -22.99 -2.81
CA ARG A 134 8.52 -23.24 -3.59
C ARG A 134 7.37 -22.49 -2.94
N LEU A 135 6.61 -21.76 -3.74
CA LEU A 135 5.43 -21.03 -3.29
C LEU A 135 4.25 -21.42 -4.16
N MET A 136 3.12 -21.66 -3.54
CA MET A 136 1.85 -21.79 -4.23
C MET A 136 1.25 -20.40 -4.35
N VAL A 137 1.05 -19.94 -5.58
CA VAL A 137 0.50 -18.61 -5.86
C VAL A 137 -0.82 -18.67 -6.61
N HIS A 138 -1.72 -17.77 -6.25
CA HIS A 138 -2.92 -17.48 -7.00
C HIS A 138 -2.94 -15.99 -7.34
N GLN A 139 -2.81 -15.68 -8.64
CA GLN A 139 -2.81 -14.32 -9.14
C GLN A 139 -4.13 -13.98 -9.82
N PHE A 140 -4.67 -12.80 -9.53
CA PHE A 140 -5.82 -12.26 -10.25
C PHE A 140 -5.77 -10.73 -10.31
N THR A 141 -6.46 -10.17 -11.29
CA THR A 141 -6.58 -8.71 -11.48
C THR A 141 -7.92 -8.23 -10.94
N ALA A 142 -7.91 -7.19 -10.10
CA ALA A 142 -9.13 -6.58 -9.60
C ALA A 142 -8.98 -5.08 -9.33
N LEU A 143 -10.11 -4.40 -9.13
CA LEU A 143 -10.17 -3.01 -8.67
C LEU A 143 -10.17 -2.99 -7.15
N TRP A 144 -9.12 -2.43 -6.54
CA TRP A 144 -9.13 -2.10 -5.12
C TRP A 144 -9.71 -0.69 -4.93
N TYR A 145 -11.02 -0.58 -5.15
CA TYR A 145 -11.65 0.72 -5.44
C TYR A 145 -11.43 1.80 -4.37
N HIS A 146 -11.40 1.44 -3.09
CA HIS A 146 -11.20 2.41 -2.02
C HIS A 146 -9.77 2.98 -2.06
N SER A 147 -8.76 2.13 -2.15
CA SER A 147 -7.35 2.54 -2.08
C SER A 147 -6.74 2.90 -3.44
N ALA A 148 -6.99 2.13 -4.51
CA ALA A 148 -6.42 2.35 -5.84
C ALA A 148 -7.39 3.00 -6.86
N GLY A 149 -8.65 3.21 -6.47
CA GLY A 149 -9.62 3.89 -7.34
C GLY A 149 -10.05 3.05 -8.55
N HIS A 150 -9.88 3.60 -9.74
CA HIS A 150 -10.28 2.95 -11.00
C HIS A 150 -9.15 2.16 -11.66
N GLU A 151 -7.95 2.20 -11.10
CA GLU A 151 -6.82 1.44 -11.59
C GLU A 151 -6.93 -0.03 -11.16
N ALA A 152 -6.67 -0.93 -12.11
CA ALA A 152 -6.63 -2.36 -11.84
C ALA A 152 -5.31 -2.72 -11.15
N VAL A 153 -5.41 -3.44 -10.04
CA VAL A 153 -4.26 -3.95 -9.30
C VAL A 153 -4.09 -5.44 -9.56
N SER A 154 -2.83 -5.88 -9.63
CA SER A 154 -2.47 -7.30 -9.63
C SER A 154 -2.38 -7.77 -8.18
N ILE A 155 -3.19 -8.75 -7.82
CA ILE A 155 -3.21 -9.34 -6.48
C ILE A 155 -2.60 -10.72 -6.57
N VAL A 156 -1.65 -11.00 -5.68
CA VAL A 156 -1.02 -12.31 -5.56
C VAL A 156 -1.28 -12.81 -4.15
N LEU A 157 -2.02 -13.91 -4.06
CA LEU A 157 -2.15 -14.70 -2.85
C LEU A 157 -1.06 -15.76 -2.87
N CYS A 158 -0.38 -15.95 -1.74
CA CYS A 158 0.68 -16.94 -1.59
C CYS A 158 0.38 -17.82 -0.37
N HIS A 159 0.68 -19.10 -0.47
CA HIS A 159 0.89 -19.98 0.69
C HIS A 159 2.05 -20.94 0.39
N ASP A 160 2.64 -21.47 1.46
CA ASP A 160 3.63 -22.54 1.48
C ASP A 160 3.00 -23.91 1.72
#